data_AF-A0A4R5M6N6-F1
#
_entry.id   AF-A0A4R5M6N6-F1
#
_cell.length_a   1.000
_cell.length_b   1.000
_cell.length_c   1.000
_cell.angle_alpha   90.00
_cell.angle_beta   90.00
_cell.angle_gamma   90.00
#
_symmetry.space_group_name_H-M   'P 1'
#
loop_
_entity.id
_entity.type
_entity.pdbx_description
1 polymer ?
#
loop_
_entity_poly.entity_id
_entity_poly.type
_entity_poly.pdbx_seq_one_letter_code
_entity_poly.pdbx_strand_id
1 'polypeptide(L)'
;MNRTTDAADGGDVALATVHAAWNAAAHRWNADMLTAVYTDDALFFGGRPGHSVGAGAIRDYFASYEGVIESATLELVEQHLIRLADDCFLAQGYGEFWFVLSGGQPSHSRLRTTLVVALQQDQWKIRQHHFSTTPESPPIQGGAG
;
A
#
# COMPACT_ATOMS: atom_id res chain seq x y z
N MET A 1 -32.87 -0.28 3.24
CA MET A 1 -31.48 -0.76 3.07
C MET A 1 -30.58 0.47 3.03
N ASN A 2 -29.61 0.55 3.93
CA ASN A 2 -28.86 1.76 4.24
C ASN A 2 -27.61 1.82 3.34
N ARG A 3 -27.59 2.77 2.39
CA ARG A 3 -26.53 2.90 1.37
C ARG A 3 -25.11 3.04 1.97
N THR A 4 -25.02 3.48 3.22
CA THR A 4 -23.75 3.63 3.96
C THR A 4 -23.13 2.30 4.38
N THR A 5 -23.94 1.28 4.73
CA THR A 5 -23.43 -0.05 5.09
C THR A 5 -22.94 -0.84 3.87
N ASP A 6 -23.67 -0.80 2.74
CA ASP A 6 -23.22 -1.46 1.49
C ASP A 6 -21.92 -0.85 0.94
N ALA A 7 -21.68 0.43 1.19
CA ALA A 7 -20.45 1.10 0.79
C ALA A 7 -19.26 0.72 1.67
N ALA A 8 -19.47 0.56 2.99
CA ALA A 8 -18.45 0.06 3.91
C ALA A 8 -18.08 -1.40 3.60
N ASP A 9 -19.08 -2.27 3.44
CA ASP A 9 -18.89 -3.69 3.18
C ASP A 9 -18.10 -3.95 1.87
N GLY A 10 -18.42 -3.21 0.81
CA GLY A 10 -17.70 -3.33 -0.47
C GLY A 10 -16.26 -2.82 -0.40
N GLY A 11 -16.01 -1.75 0.35
CA GLY A 11 -14.67 -1.19 0.53
C GLY A 11 -13.77 -2.11 1.37
N ASP A 12 -14.30 -2.68 2.44
CA ASP A 12 -13.58 -3.61 3.31
C ASP A 12 -13.16 -4.87 2.53
N VAL A 13 -14.05 -5.40 1.69
CA VAL A 13 -13.73 -6.53 0.80
C VAL A 13 -12.65 -6.17 -0.21
N ALA A 14 -12.74 -4.99 -0.85
CA ALA A 14 -11.74 -4.54 -1.80
C ALA A 14 -10.35 -4.38 -1.15
N LEU A 15 -10.31 -3.76 0.03
CA LEU A 15 -9.07 -3.53 0.79
C LEU A 15 -8.46 -4.85 1.28
N ALA A 16 -9.27 -5.75 1.85
CA ALA A 16 -8.82 -7.07 2.28
C ALA A 16 -8.28 -7.91 1.11
N THR A 17 -8.89 -7.79 -0.07
CA THR A 17 -8.43 -8.49 -1.28
C THR A 17 -7.02 -8.06 -1.69
N VAL A 18 -6.78 -6.75 -1.83
CA VAL A 18 -5.45 -6.25 -2.21
C VAL A 18 -4.40 -6.47 -1.12
N HIS A 19 -4.81 -6.39 0.15
CA HIS A 19 -3.95 -6.65 1.30
C HIS A 19 -3.48 -8.11 1.37
N ALA A 20 -4.38 -9.06 1.14
CA ALA A 20 -4.05 -10.48 1.07
C ALA A 20 -3.13 -10.78 -0.12
N ALA A 21 -3.42 -10.22 -1.30
CA ALA A 21 -2.59 -10.38 -2.49
C ALA A 21 -1.18 -9.81 -2.29
N TRP A 22 -1.07 -8.63 -1.69
CA TRP A 22 0.22 -8.01 -1.38
C TRP A 22 1.05 -8.86 -0.43
N ASN A 23 0.46 -9.33 0.68
CA ASN A 23 1.15 -10.19 1.65
C ASN A 23 1.58 -11.54 1.05
N ALA A 24 0.74 -12.14 0.20
CA ALA A 24 1.08 -13.38 -0.48
C ALA A 24 2.31 -13.21 -1.40
N ALA A 25 2.38 -12.09 -2.13
CA ALA A 25 3.54 -11.76 -2.97
C ALA A 25 4.78 -11.39 -2.15
N ALA A 26 4.60 -10.65 -1.05
CA ALA A 26 5.66 -10.18 -0.17
C ALA A 26 6.30 -11.30 0.67
N HIS A 27 5.61 -12.43 0.89
CA HIS A 27 6.12 -13.55 1.67
C HIS A 27 7.45 -14.13 1.15
N ARG A 28 7.73 -13.96 -0.15
CA ARG A 28 9.02 -14.30 -0.78
C ARG A 28 9.62 -13.13 -1.57
N TRP A 29 9.19 -11.90 -1.25
CA TRP A 29 9.55 -10.68 -1.96
C TRP A 29 9.59 -10.83 -3.50
N ASN A 30 8.46 -11.23 -4.09
CA ASN A 30 8.39 -11.44 -5.54
C ASN A 30 7.97 -10.16 -6.25
N ALA A 31 8.90 -9.50 -6.95
CA ALA A 31 8.66 -8.20 -7.59
C ALA A 31 7.53 -8.23 -8.65
N ASP A 32 7.46 -9.29 -9.46
CA ASP A 32 6.43 -9.43 -10.48
C ASP A 32 5.04 -9.63 -9.85
N MET A 33 4.94 -10.47 -8.82
CA MET A 33 3.69 -10.68 -8.09
C MET A 33 3.27 -9.45 -7.29
N LEU A 34 4.21 -8.73 -6.69
CA LEU A 34 3.95 -7.47 -6.00
C LEU A 34 3.39 -6.45 -6.98
N THR A 35 3.98 -6.33 -8.16
CA THR A 35 3.52 -5.42 -9.22
C THR A 35 2.12 -5.77 -9.71
N ALA A 36 1.78 -7.06 -9.79
CA ALA A 36 0.46 -7.52 -10.26
C ALA A 36 -0.71 -7.05 -9.38
N VAL A 37 -0.45 -6.67 -8.11
CA VAL A 37 -1.43 -6.08 -7.20
C VAL A 37 -1.83 -4.65 -7.60
N TYR A 38 -1.05 -4.00 -8.47
CA TYR A 38 -1.26 -2.62 -8.91
C TYR A 38 -1.93 -2.56 -10.28
N THR A 39 -2.68 -1.49 -10.53
CA THR A 39 -3.19 -1.19 -11.88
C THR A 39 -2.07 -0.79 -12.81
N ASP A 40 -2.29 -0.92 -14.13
CA ASP A 40 -1.25 -0.60 -15.13
C ASP A 40 -0.82 0.88 -15.08
N ASP A 41 -1.73 1.76 -14.68
CA ASP A 41 -1.57 3.22 -14.55
C ASP A 41 -1.26 3.69 -13.13
N ALA A 42 -0.92 2.78 -12.21
CA ALA A 42 -0.83 3.10 -10.79
C ALA A 42 0.25 4.15 -10.46
N LEU A 43 -0.02 4.95 -9.42
CA LEU A 43 0.92 5.93 -8.86
C LEU A 43 1.43 5.46 -7.50
N PHE A 44 2.75 5.50 -7.29
CA PHE A 44 3.37 4.86 -6.14
C PHE A 44 4.44 5.73 -5.47
N PHE A 45 4.23 6.04 -4.20
CA PHE A 45 5.25 6.54 -3.27
C PHE A 45 5.54 5.45 -2.23
N GLY A 46 6.74 4.86 -2.33
CA GLY A 46 7.25 3.89 -1.36
C GLY A 46 8.31 4.49 -0.45
N GLY A 47 9.23 3.65 0.03
CA GLY A 47 10.32 4.04 0.93
C GLY A 47 11.55 4.65 0.24
N ARG A 48 11.64 4.57 -1.10
CA ARG A 48 12.75 5.19 -1.86
C ARG A 48 12.40 6.63 -2.26
N PRO A 49 13.43 7.49 -2.48
CA PRO A 49 13.19 8.84 -3.01
C PRO A 49 12.45 8.84 -4.35
N GLY A 50 11.53 9.79 -4.52
CA GLY A 50 10.74 9.95 -5.75
C GLY A 50 9.47 9.11 -5.76
N HIS A 51 8.81 9.07 -6.93
CA HIS A 51 7.64 8.21 -7.17
C HIS A 51 7.88 7.26 -8.34
N SER A 52 7.12 6.18 -8.38
CA SER A 52 7.02 5.26 -9.51
C SER A 52 5.66 5.43 -10.16
N VAL A 53 5.65 5.53 -11.50
CA VAL A 53 4.44 5.76 -12.30
C VAL A 53 4.27 4.61 -13.28
N GLY A 54 3.14 3.92 -13.18
CA GLY A 54 2.78 2.76 -13.98
C GLY A 54 3.50 1.47 -13.55
N ALA A 55 2.99 0.35 -14.05
CA ALA A 55 3.44 -0.99 -13.64
C ALA A 55 4.95 -1.22 -13.83
N GLY A 56 5.55 -0.72 -14.91
CA GLY A 56 6.98 -0.88 -15.18
C GLY A 56 7.87 -0.26 -14.10
N ALA A 57 7.62 1.00 -13.74
CA ALA A 57 8.39 1.69 -12.70
C ALA A 57 8.15 1.09 -11.30
N ILE A 58 6.92 0.64 -11.02
CA ILE A 58 6.58 -0.03 -9.76
C ILE A 58 7.32 -1.37 -9.64
N ARG A 59 7.42 -2.13 -10.73
CA ARG A 59 8.23 -3.34 -10.78
C ARG A 59 9.68 -3.06 -10.48
N ASP A 60 10.27 -2.06 -11.13
CA ASP A 60 11.67 -1.68 -10.91
C ASP A 60 11.91 -1.25 -9.46
N TYR A 61 10.93 -0.57 -8.83
CA TYR A 61 10.98 -0.28 -7.40
C TYR A 61 11.06 -1.56 -6.56
N PHE A 62 10.20 -2.56 -6.77
CA PHE A 62 10.26 -3.80 -5.98
C PHE A 62 11.51 -4.63 -6.28
N ALA A 63 11.92 -4.71 -7.55
CA ALA A 63 13.13 -5.39 -7.99
C ALA A 63 14.39 -4.79 -7.36
N SER A 64 14.41 -3.49 -7.09
CA SER A 64 15.54 -2.83 -6.41
C SER A 64 15.79 -3.30 -4.97
N TYR A 65 14.88 -4.07 -4.38
CA TYR A 65 15.02 -4.69 -3.05
C TYR A 65 15.32 -6.20 -3.12
N GLU A 66 15.38 -6.79 -4.31
CA GLU A 66 15.77 -8.20 -4.47
C GLU A 66 17.17 -8.44 -3.90
N GLY A 67 17.31 -9.52 -3.14
CA GLY A 67 18.53 -9.84 -2.41
C GLY A 67 18.78 -9.00 -1.15
N VAL A 68 17.95 -7.98 -0.87
CA VAL A 68 17.99 -7.17 0.37
C VAL A 68 16.84 -7.54 1.30
N ILE A 69 15.64 -7.69 0.76
CA ILE A 69 14.45 -8.12 1.51
C ILE A 69 14.15 -9.58 1.15
N GLU A 70 14.09 -10.45 2.15
CA GLU A 70 13.72 -11.86 1.98
C GLU A 70 12.20 -12.03 2.02
N SER A 71 11.55 -11.34 2.95
CA SER A 71 10.09 -11.34 3.08
C SER A 71 9.59 -10.09 3.77
N ALA A 72 8.31 -9.79 3.56
CA ALA A 72 7.61 -8.76 4.32
C ALA A 72 6.19 -9.19 4.67
N THR A 73 5.70 -8.65 5.78
CA THR A 73 4.30 -8.69 6.19
C THR A 73 3.83 -7.25 6.39
N LEU A 74 2.62 -6.95 5.91
CA LEU A 74 1.93 -5.69 6.13
C LEU A 74 0.65 -5.99 6.89
N GLU A 75 0.35 -5.24 7.94
CA GLU A 75 -0.98 -5.15 8.55
C GLU A 75 -1.53 -3.75 8.35
N LEU A 76 -2.71 -3.62 7.76
CA LEU A 76 -3.39 -2.33 7.60
C LEU A 76 -4.27 -2.08 8.83
N VAL A 77 -3.95 -1.05 9.61
CA VAL A 77 -4.60 -0.75 10.88
C VAL A 77 -5.22 0.65 10.86
N GLU A 78 -6.30 0.84 11.61
CA GLU A 78 -7.00 2.12 11.75
C GLU A 78 -7.38 2.74 10.39
N GLN A 79 -7.85 1.90 9.48
CA GLN A 79 -8.24 2.31 8.15
C GLN A 79 -9.63 2.95 8.17
N HIS A 80 -9.75 4.10 7.52
CA HIS A 80 -10.99 4.76 7.19
C HIS A 80 -11.21 4.70 5.69
N LEU A 81 -12.42 4.30 5.28
CA LEU A 81 -12.76 4.11 3.89
C LEU A 81 -13.75 5.17 3.39
N ILE A 82 -13.52 5.64 2.16
CA ILE A 82 -14.44 6.50 1.42
C ILE A 82 -14.67 5.88 0.05
N ARG A 83 -15.93 5.61 -0.29
CA ARG A 83 -16.30 5.21 -1.65
C ARG A 83 -16.19 6.41 -2.59
N LEU A 84 -15.38 6.29 -3.64
CA LEU A 84 -15.22 7.32 -4.67
C LEU A 84 -16.11 7.06 -5.88
N ALA A 85 -16.33 5.79 -6.21
CA ALA A 85 -17.24 5.31 -7.26
C ALA A 85 -17.73 3.89 -6.93
N ASP A 86 -18.55 3.28 -7.80
CA ASP A 86 -19.03 1.91 -7.61
C ASP A 86 -17.89 0.88 -7.59
N ASP A 87 -16.83 1.18 -8.35
CA ASP A 87 -15.65 0.36 -8.62
C ASP A 87 -14.36 0.97 -8.04
N CYS A 88 -14.46 1.89 -7.08
CA CYS A 88 -13.31 2.64 -6.57
C CYS A 88 -13.48 3.14 -5.14
N PHE A 89 -12.47 2.90 -4.30
CA PHE A 89 -12.43 3.29 -2.90
C PHE A 89 -11.10 3.95 -2.53
N LEU A 90 -11.17 4.91 -1.60
CA LEU A 90 -10.03 5.44 -0.86
C LEU A 90 -9.98 4.74 0.50
N ALA A 91 -8.79 4.30 0.92
CA ALA A 91 -8.48 3.87 2.27
C ALA A 91 -7.34 4.71 2.83
N GLN A 92 -7.49 5.21 4.05
CA GLN A 92 -6.48 5.99 4.74
C GLN A 92 -6.38 5.54 6.20
N GLY A 93 -5.15 5.34 6.67
CA GLY A 93 -4.88 4.90 8.04
C GLY A 93 -3.40 4.64 8.22
N TYR A 94 -3.04 3.60 8.96
CA TYR A 94 -1.66 3.18 9.16
C TYR A 94 -1.39 1.77 8.64
N GLY A 95 -0.12 1.50 8.37
CA GLY A 95 0.39 0.19 8.01
C GLY A 95 1.53 -0.18 8.95
N GLU A 96 1.42 -1.32 9.62
CA GLU A 96 2.52 -1.93 10.35
C GLU A 96 3.26 -2.87 9.41
N PHE A 97 4.55 -2.59 9.19
CA PHE A 97 5.41 -3.40 8.34
C PHE A 97 6.41 -4.17 9.16
N TRP A 98 6.53 -5.46 8.86
CA TRP A 98 7.63 -6.29 9.29
C TRP A 98 8.41 -6.75 8.06
N PHE A 99 9.72 -6.52 8.05
CA PHE A 99 10.61 -7.03 7.01
C PHE A 99 11.60 -8.01 7.62
N VAL A 100 11.86 -9.11 6.93
CA VAL A 100 13.04 -9.95 7.16
C VAL A 100 14.07 -9.55 6.11
N LEU A 101 15.17 -8.97 6.56
CA LEU A 101 16.27 -8.55 5.68
C LEU A 101 17.25 -9.69 5.45
N SER A 102 18.03 -9.59 4.37
CA SER A 102 19.13 -10.51 4.09
C SER A 102 20.07 -10.62 5.30
N GLY A 103 20.24 -11.83 5.83
CA GLY A 103 20.97 -12.05 7.08
C GLY A 103 20.10 -12.15 8.33
N GLY A 104 18.78 -12.20 8.17
CA GLY A 104 17.81 -12.65 9.17
C GLY A 104 17.46 -11.63 10.25
N GLN A 105 17.85 -10.36 10.11
CA GLN A 105 17.46 -9.32 11.05
C GLN A 105 16.04 -8.82 10.74
N PRO A 106 15.06 -9.00 11.65
CA PRO A 106 13.74 -8.44 11.48
C PRO A 106 13.78 -6.92 11.71
N SER A 107 13.00 -6.18 10.93
CA SER A 107 12.73 -4.76 11.18
C SER A 107 11.22 -4.53 11.26
N HIS A 108 10.83 -3.50 12.00
CA HIS A 108 9.45 -3.10 12.18
C HIS A 108 9.29 -1.60 11.98
N SER A 109 8.26 -1.17 11.26
CA SER A 109 7.94 0.25 11.08
C SER A 109 6.45 0.49 10.90
N ARG A 110 5.92 1.50 11.59
CA ARG A 110 4.58 2.04 11.35
C ARG A 110 4.64 3.18 10.35
N LEU A 111 3.87 3.09 9.27
CA LEU A 111 3.78 4.11 8.23
C LEU A 111 2.36 4.67 8.13
N ARG A 112 2.25 5.95 7.74
CA ARG A 112 0.98 6.52 7.27
C ARG A 112 0.68 5.94 5.89
N THR A 113 -0.57 5.60 5.64
CA THR A 113 -1.01 4.96 4.40
C THR A 113 -2.13 5.76 3.76
N THR A 114 -2.07 5.91 2.44
CA THR A 114 -3.19 6.32 1.61
C THR A 114 -3.19 5.43 0.39
N LEU A 115 -4.29 4.73 0.18
CA LEU A 115 -4.51 3.79 -0.90
C LEU A 115 -5.76 4.18 -1.68
N VAL A 116 -5.67 4.21 -3.00
CA VAL A 116 -6.86 4.10 -3.86
C VAL A 116 -6.90 2.69 -4.41
N VAL A 117 -8.00 1.99 -4.16
CA VAL A 117 -8.27 0.63 -4.65
C VAL A 117 -9.36 0.72 -5.70
N ALA A 118 -9.09 0.18 -6.88
CA ALA A 118 -10.00 0.24 -8.03
C ALA A 118 -10.16 -1.15 -8.66
N LEU A 119 -11.33 -1.40 -9.24
CA LEU A 119 -11.57 -2.61 -10.02
C LEU A 119 -10.98 -2.42 -11.42
N GLN A 120 -10.05 -3.28 -11.81
CA GLN A 120 -9.50 -3.31 -13.18
C GLN A 120 -9.57 -4.75 -13.68
N GLN A 121 -10.26 -4.97 -14.80
CA GLN A 121 -10.43 -6.31 -15.39
C GLN A 121 -10.96 -7.35 -14.38
N ASP A 122 -12.04 -6.98 -13.69
CA ASP A 122 -12.72 -7.80 -12.68
C ASP A 122 -11.86 -8.18 -11.45
N GLN A 123 -10.75 -7.47 -11.23
CA GLN A 123 -9.87 -7.67 -10.08
C GLN A 123 -9.65 -6.36 -9.33
N TRP A 124 -9.79 -6.40 -8.01
CA TRP A 124 -9.43 -5.28 -7.15
C TRP A 124 -7.92 -5.10 -7.13
N LYS A 125 -7.46 -3.89 -7.42
CA LYS A 125 -6.04 -3.54 -7.49
C LYS A 125 -5.78 -2.18 -6.88
N ILE A 126 -4.53 -1.93 -6.50
CA ILE A 126 -4.09 -0.64 -5.99
C ILE A 126 -3.78 0.27 -7.16
N ARG A 127 -4.50 1.39 -7.27
CA ARG A 127 -4.30 2.42 -8.29
C ARG A 127 -3.47 3.61 -7.79
N GLN A 128 -3.50 3.86 -6.49
CA GLN A 128 -2.65 4.86 -5.85
C GLN A 128 -2.12 4.30 -4.54
N HIS A 129 -0.82 4.36 -4.35
CA HIS A 129 -0.13 3.96 -3.12
C HIS A 129 0.73 5.11 -2.63
N HIS A 130 0.48 5.59 -1.42
CA HIS A 130 1.35 6.57 -0.76
C HIS A 130 1.58 6.16 0.67
N PHE A 131 2.77 5.62 0.91
CA PHE A 131 3.23 5.27 2.23
C PHE A 131 4.33 6.24 2.64
N SER A 132 4.25 6.76 3.86
CA SER A 132 5.25 7.70 4.37
C SER A 132 5.47 7.53 5.87
N THR A 133 6.64 7.91 6.33
CA THR A 133 6.88 8.07 7.77
C THR A 133 6.02 9.20 8.32
N THR A 134 5.75 9.15 9.62
CA THR A 134 5.20 10.30 10.34
C THR A 134 6.33 11.31 10.55
N PRO A 135 6.17 12.59 10.13
CA PRO A 135 7.15 13.62 10.43
C PRO A 135 7.30 13.80 11.95
N GLU A 136 8.53 13.92 12.45
CA GLU A 136 8.80 14.21 13.87
C GLU A 136 8.24 15.58 14.28
N SER A 137 8.19 16.52 13.34
CA SER A 137 7.59 17.84 13.52
C SER A 137 7.01 18.31 12.19
N PRO A 138 5.96 19.15 12.21
CA PRO A 138 5.50 19.82 11.00
C PRO A 138 6.68 20.58 10.34
N PRO A 139 6.83 20.54 9.01
CA PRO A 139 7.90 21.24 8.31
C PRO A 139 7.60 22.75 8.20
N ILE A 140 7.17 23.36 9.29
CA ILE A 140 6.89 24.79 9.42
C ILE A 140 8.03 25.38 10.23
N GLN A 141 8.91 26.15 9.57
CA GLN A 141 9.90 26.93 10.30
C GLN A 141 9.17 28.05 11.07
N GLY A 142 9.06 27.91 12.39
CA GLY A 142 8.68 29.00 13.30
C GLY A 142 7.27 29.01 13.90
N GLY A 143 6.53 27.89 13.90
CA GLY A 143 5.18 27.83 14.46
C GLY A 143 5.02 26.85 15.63
N ALA A 144 5.42 27.28 16.84
CA ALA A 144 5.02 26.86 18.20
C ALA A 144 4.81 25.36 18.49
N GLY A 145 5.38 24.77 19.56
CA GLY A 145 5.35 25.29 20.93
C GLY A 145 4.21 24.62 21.68
#